data_AF-A0A382DGH7-F1
#
_entry.id   AF-A0A382DGH7-F1
#
_cell.length_a   1.000
_cell.length_b   1.000
_cell.length_c   1.000
_cell.angle_alpha   90.00
_cell.angle_beta   90.00
_cell.angle_gamma   90.00
#
_symmetry.space_group_name_H-M   'P 1'
#
loop_
_entity.id
_entity.type
_entity.pdbx_description
1 polymer ?
#
loop_
_entity_poly.entity_id
_entity_poly.type
_entity_poly.pdbx_seq_one_letter_code
_entity_poly.pdbx_strand_id
1 'polypeptide(L)'
;NVSEMGPHPRSHLTIYLMIRVNTKEIGEATMQNSVRKIYSLAIAMLLALSGAATAGDNANVVVSLDGDAVISGVGAGATIEVALSASGLVGVKQFDVTLTVSPADAFDLSASAFAQNAAAFTISPGIELPADGQVKSGAASFGAAVDGDAALGTFTLTTSDGFTADTEATITVSSLSIGPTSTDRDVFDAAALELSVTVNPPAPPVIEPTLSANSLTDVSLDYSTVGSGDVEDDSDGEIAFSVNFTDDTNDAGEGQTITWDITNNGSESVFLIGVGEIAAGSELSHESATDADGDASATFDAEGDKSAGTTSLSVSASTMADNSDGESRDLSVDFSATWDVPVAAELASFASQITVDDNVLLQWGVASQSNNLGWEIFRSTDNRVFAKVSDLIVGEGTSDEFSSYSYTDGNLPITDVLYYYLNQIDLDGTTSRSQVIEVLFSPTAVSQQALPLVNSLKQNYPNPFNPETTISYDLSGESVVTLTIYDISGQVIRTMVNNQAMSAGQYKSVWDGRDESGIKVASGVYFYQLHTGDFVAKKKMTLLQ
;
A
#
# COMPACT_ATOMS: atom_id res chain seq x y z
N ASN A 1 7.57 -38.17 44.19
CA ASN A 1 6.24 -38.54 44.71
C ASN A 1 5.41 -39.08 43.57
N VAL A 2 4.92 -40.31 43.71
CA VAL A 2 4.04 -40.98 42.75
C VAL A 2 2.58 -40.68 43.12
N SER A 3 1.74 -40.41 42.13
CA SER A 3 0.28 -40.57 42.24
C SER A 3 -0.25 -41.22 40.96
N GLU A 4 -0.97 -42.32 41.13
CA GLU A 4 -1.66 -43.09 40.07
C GLU A 4 -2.85 -42.34 39.47
N MET A 5 -3.08 -42.50 38.17
CA MET A 5 -4.41 -42.46 37.53
C MET A 5 -4.47 -43.44 36.35
N GLY A 6 -5.67 -44.03 36.18
CA GLY A 6 -5.99 -45.24 35.40
C GLY A 6 -6.07 -45.12 33.87
N PRO A 7 -6.67 -46.11 33.18
CA PRO A 7 -6.15 -46.60 31.90
C PRO A 7 -6.91 -46.18 30.61
N HIS A 8 -6.17 -46.31 29.49
CA HIS A 8 -6.55 -46.40 28.05
C HIS A 8 -6.28 -45.15 27.18
N PRO A 9 -6.09 -45.28 25.84
CA PRO A 9 -5.22 -46.21 25.10
C PRO A 9 -4.30 -45.48 24.08
N ARG A 10 -3.15 -46.09 23.74
CA ARG A 10 -2.21 -45.74 22.63
C ARG A 10 -1.82 -44.25 22.50
N SER A 11 -0.69 -43.89 23.11
CA SER A 11 0.04 -42.67 22.78
C SER A 11 1.55 -42.91 22.91
N HIS A 12 2.30 -42.27 22.02
CA HIS A 12 3.76 -42.29 21.95
C HIS A 12 4.41 -41.96 23.31
N LEU A 13 5.41 -42.74 23.69
CA LEU A 13 6.20 -42.52 24.89
C LEU A 13 7.26 -41.44 24.59
N THR A 14 6.95 -40.17 24.87
CA THR A 14 7.94 -39.09 24.87
C THR A 14 8.61 -39.04 26.25
N ILE A 15 9.87 -39.45 26.34
CA ILE A 15 10.70 -39.33 27.56
C ILE A 15 11.46 -38.01 27.49
N TYR A 16 11.16 -37.08 28.41
CA TYR A 16 11.99 -35.89 28.63
C TYR A 16 13.12 -36.20 29.62
N LEU A 17 14.37 -36.10 29.17
CA LEU A 17 15.54 -36.15 30.05
C LEU A 17 16.08 -34.73 30.24
N MET A 18 15.90 -34.17 31.44
CA MET A 18 16.42 -32.85 31.80
C MET A 18 17.78 -33.00 32.49
N ILE A 19 18.86 -32.62 31.83
CA ILE A 19 20.22 -32.64 32.40
C ILE A 19 20.54 -31.22 32.91
N ARG A 20 20.68 -31.05 34.23
CA ARG A 20 21.24 -29.81 34.82
C ARG A 20 22.76 -29.88 34.79
N VAL A 21 23.41 -28.96 34.08
CA VAL A 21 24.86 -28.74 34.14
C VAL A 21 25.14 -27.63 35.16
N ASN A 22 25.98 -27.94 36.16
CA ASN A 22 26.39 -26.99 37.20
C ASN A 22 27.70 -26.33 36.75
N THR A 23 27.66 -25.05 36.36
CA THR A 23 28.82 -24.32 35.84
C THR A 23 29.64 -23.72 36.97
N LYS A 24 30.87 -24.21 37.14
CA LYS A 24 31.93 -23.51 37.88
C LYS A 24 33.16 -23.41 36.98
N GLU A 25 33.38 -22.19 36.48
CA GLU A 25 34.57 -21.62 35.83
C GLU A 25 35.49 -22.57 35.04
N ILE A 26 35.25 -22.71 33.73
CA ILE A 26 36.28 -23.05 32.73
C ILE A 26 35.94 -22.28 31.44
N GLY A 27 36.94 -21.59 30.85
CA GLY A 27 36.79 -20.65 29.73
C GLY A 27 36.21 -21.21 28.42
N GLU A 28 35.64 -20.30 27.63
CA GLU A 28 34.74 -20.51 26.47
C GLU A 28 35.29 -21.41 25.33
N ALA A 29 36.59 -21.61 25.22
CA ALA A 29 37.17 -22.47 24.18
C ALA A 29 36.96 -23.98 24.41
N THR A 30 36.44 -24.38 25.58
CA THR A 30 36.33 -25.80 25.97
C THR A 30 34.90 -26.38 25.86
N MET A 31 33.88 -25.55 25.58
CA MET A 31 32.48 -25.99 25.56
C MET A 31 32.05 -26.68 24.24
N GLN A 32 32.60 -26.30 23.08
CA GLN A 32 32.19 -26.91 21.81
C GLN A 32 32.61 -28.39 21.66
N ASN A 33 33.73 -28.80 22.24
CA ASN A 33 34.23 -30.18 22.12
C ASN A 33 33.56 -31.17 23.09
N SER A 34 32.99 -30.69 24.19
CA SER A 34 32.36 -31.56 25.20
C SER A 34 30.89 -31.85 24.87
N VAL A 35 30.21 -30.92 24.18
CA VAL A 35 28.80 -31.10 23.77
C VAL A 35 28.69 -32.09 22.60
N ARG A 36 29.65 -32.14 21.64
CA ARG A 36 29.64 -33.13 20.54
C ARG A 36 29.79 -34.59 21.01
N LYS A 37 30.52 -34.86 22.10
CA LYS A 37 30.76 -36.25 22.58
C LYS A 37 29.57 -36.90 23.29
N ILE A 38 28.65 -36.10 23.84
CA ILE A 38 27.52 -36.64 24.63
C ILE A 38 26.32 -36.98 23.72
N TYR A 39 26.14 -36.26 22.61
CA TYR A 39 25.08 -36.56 21.63
C TYR A 39 25.34 -37.86 20.85
N SER A 40 26.61 -38.21 20.59
CA SER A 40 26.98 -39.46 19.89
C SER A 40 26.62 -40.72 20.67
N LEU A 41 26.72 -40.69 22.01
CA LEU A 41 26.43 -41.84 22.85
C LEU A 41 24.92 -42.11 23.00
N ALA A 42 24.09 -41.06 22.94
CA ALA A 42 22.64 -41.17 23.02
C ALA A 42 22.01 -41.67 21.70
N ILE A 43 22.60 -41.32 20.55
CA ILE A 43 22.16 -41.78 19.23
C ILE A 43 22.57 -43.25 18.99
N ALA A 44 23.76 -43.66 19.45
CA ALA A 44 24.20 -45.05 19.36
C ALA A 44 23.30 -46.04 20.15
N MET A 45 22.68 -45.59 21.24
CA MET A 45 21.76 -46.41 22.03
C MET A 45 20.34 -46.48 21.43
N LEU A 46 19.97 -45.53 20.55
CA LEU A 46 18.66 -45.49 19.88
C LEU A 46 18.65 -46.25 18.54
N LEU A 47 19.79 -46.33 17.84
CA LEU A 47 19.91 -47.06 16.55
C LEU A 47 20.13 -48.57 16.70
N ALA A 48 20.37 -49.08 17.92
CA ALA A 48 20.51 -50.51 18.18
C ALA A 48 19.20 -51.33 18.08
N LEU A 49 18.06 -50.71 17.70
CA LEU A 49 16.77 -51.40 17.56
C LEU A 49 16.10 -51.32 16.18
N SER A 50 16.81 -50.89 15.13
CA SER A 50 16.30 -51.00 13.76
C SER A 50 17.38 -51.52 12.80
N GLY A 51 17.35 -52.82 12.53
CA GLY A 51 17.91 -53.46 11.34
C GLY A 51 19.32 -53.01 10.93
N ALA A 52 20.32 -53.25 11.77
CA ALA A 52 21.71 -52.93 11.46
C ALA A 52 22.26 -53.85 10.36
N ALA A 53 22.63 -53.28 9.22
CA ALA A 53 23.82 -53.73 8.51
C ALA A 53 24.96 -53.74 9.54
N THR A 54 25.70 -54.84 9.64
CA THR A 54 26.84 -54.93 10.56
C THR A 54 27.87 -53.91 10.09
N ALA A 55 27.89 -52.74 10.72
CA ALA A 55 28.97 -51.76 10.62
C ALA A 55 30.29 -52.52 10.83
N GLY A 56 31.14 -52.59 9.80
CA GLY A 56 32.45 -53.20 9.91
C GLY A 56 33.39 -52.37 10.77
N ASP A 57 34.62 -52.84 10.93
CA ASP A 57 35.61 -52.24 11.82
C ASP A 57 35.94 -50.78 11.48
N ASN A 58 35.58 -50.31 10.28
CA ASN A 58 35.84 -48.95 9.79
C ASN A 58 34.60 -48.05 9.80
N ALA A 59 33.47 -48.45 10.39
CA ALA A 59 32.23 -47.67 10.36
C ALA A 59 32.31 -46.24 10.96
N ASN A 60 33.33 -45.94 11.75
CA ASN A 60 33.56 -44.62 12.35
C ASN A 60 34.73 -43.85 11.70
N VAL A 61 35.24 -44.31 10.56
CA VAL A 61 36.29 -43.61 9.81
C VAL A 61 35.76 -42.25 9.36
N VAL A 62 36.59 -41.22 9.53
CA VAL A 62 36.30 -39.87 9.01
C VAL A 62 37.18 -39.61 7.80
N VAL A 63 36.54 -39.25 6.69
CA VAL A 63 37.20 -38.96 5.41
C VAL A 63 37.15 -37.46 5.17
N SER A 64 38.22 -36.89 4.64
CA SER A 64 38.33 -35.47 4.32
C SER A 64 38.92 -35.23 2.94
N LEU A 65 38.59 -34.08 2.36
CA LEU A 65 39.32 -33.51 1.24
C LEU A 65 40.50 -32.69 1.76
N ASP A 66 41.67 -32.89 1.17
CA ASP A 66 42.87 -32.13 1.46
C ASP A 66 43.03 -31.04 0.38
N GLY A 67 42.57 -29.83 0.66
CA GLY A 67 42.64 -28.70 -0.28
C GLY A 67 41.43 -27.78 -0.23
N ASP A 68 41.33 -26.90 -1.22
CA ASP A 68 40.22 -25.96 -1.34
C ASP A 68 38.94 -26.66 -1.81
N ALA A 69 37.85 -26.49 -1.07
CA ALA A 69 36.53 -27.01 -1.45
C ALA A 69 35.86 -26.17 -2.56
N VAL A 70 36.37 -24.96 -2.84
CA VAL A 70 35.85 -24.06 -3.87
C VAL A 70 37.03 -23.50 -4.66
N ILE A 71 36.97 -23.61 -5.98
CA ILE A 71 38.02 -23.15 -6.90
C ILE A 71 37.37 -22.27 -7.96
N SER A 72 37.89 -21.07 -8.21
CA SER A 72 37.32 -20.11 -9.17
C SER A 72 38.33 -19.71 -10.25
N GLY A 73 37.84 -19.20 -11.39
CA GLY A 73 38.67 -18.72 -12.49
C GLY A 73 39.36 -19.82 -13.31
N VAL A 74 38.83 -21.04 -13.26
CA VAL A 74 39.37 -22.21 -13.96
C VAL A 74 38.95 -22.17 -15.44
N GLY A 75 39.92 -22.32 -16.34
CA GLY A 75 39.69 -22.40 -17.80
C GLY A 75 39.90 -23.79 -18.37
N ALA A 76 39.83 -23.91 -19.70
CA ALA A 76 40.01 -25.15 -20.44
C ALA A 76 41.42 -25.76 -20.25
N GLY A 77 41.48 -27.09 -20.15
CA GLY A 77 42.72 -27.86 -19.98
C GLY A 77 43.43 -27.64 -18.64
N ALA A 78 42.78 -26.97 -17.68
CA ALA A 78 43.29 -26.80 -16.33
C ALA A 78 43.21 -28.11 -15.55
N THR A 79 44.12 -28.27 -14.60
CA THR A 79 44.20 -29.46 -13.76
C THR A 79 43.66 -29.16 -12.37
N ILE A 80 42.72 -29.99 -11.90
CA ILE A 80 42.13 -29.94 -10.56
C ILE A 80 42.58 -31.16 -9.77
N GLU A 81 43.16 -30.93 -8.59
CA GLU A 81 43.58 -31.98 -7.68
C GLU A 81 42.54 -32.20 -6.58
N VAL A 82 42.08 -33.44 -6.43
CA VAL A 82 41.17 -33.86 -5.36
C VAL A 82 41.90 -34.89 -4.52
N ALA A 83 42.57 -34.40 -3.46
CA ALA A 83 43.29 -35.25 -2.51
C ALA A 83 42.35 -35.68 -1.38
N LEU A 84 42.41 -36.97 -1.01
CA LEU A 84 41.62 -37.56 0.05
C LEU A 84 42.51 -38.11 1.16
N SER A 85 42.09 -37.88 2.39
CA SER A 85 42.65 -38.49 3.59
C SER A 85 41.55 -39.12 4.44
N ALA A 86 41.93 -40.10 5.26
CA ALA A 86 41.06 -40.74 6.22
C ALA A 86 41.73 -40.83 7.59
N SER A 87 40.93 -40.72 8.64
CA SER A 87 41.36 -40.86 10.03
C SER A 87 40.57 -41.94 10.75
N GLY A 88 41.24 -42.62 11.68
CA GLY A 88 40.65 -43.72 12.46
C GLY A 88 40.45 -45.02 11.68
N LEU A 89 41.25 -45.28 10.65
CA LEU A 89 41.27 -46.56 9.93
C LEU A 89 41.59 -47.72 10.90
N VAL A 90 40.99 -48.88 10.64
CA VAL A 90 41.22 -50.12 11.37
C VAL A 90 41.46 -51.25 10.37
N GLY A 91 42.69 -51.77 10.34
CA GLY A 91 43.09 -52.90 9.52
C GLY A 91 42.96 -52.71 8.01
N VAL A 92 42.90 -51.47 7.51
CA VAL A 92 42.62 -51.21 6.10
C VAL A 92 43.83 -51.55 5.24
N LYS A 93 43.64 -52.42 4.27
CA LYS A 93 44.66 -52.78 3.29
C LYS A 93 44.23 -52.46 1.87
N GLN A 94 42.94 -52.50 1.57
CA GLN A 94 42.40 -52.23 0.25
C GLN A 94 41.34 -51.15 0.30
N PHE A 95 41.33 -50.33 -0.74
CA PHE A 95 40.28 -49.34 -0.93
C PHE A 95 40.04 -49.03 -2.41
N ASP A 96 38.89 -48.44 -2.70
CA ASP A 96 38.65 -47.74 -3.96
C ASP A 96 37.77 -46.52 -3.72
N VAL A 97 38.01 -45.49 -4.53
CA VAL A 97 37.28 -44.21 -4.48
C VAL A 97 36.67 -43.97 -5.85
N THR A 98 35.43 -43.50 -5.88
CA THR A 98 34.77 -43.04 -7.11
C THR A 98 34.39 -41.58 -6.93
N LEU A 99 34.79 -40.75 -7.88
CA LEU A 99 34.32 -39.38 -8.02
C LEU A 99 33.22 -39.31 -9.09
N THR A 100 32.30 -38.37 -8.92
CA THR A 100 31.28 -38.02 -9.92
C THR A 100 31.37 -36.54 -10.19
N VAL A 101 31.55 -36.17 -11.45
CA VAL A 101 31.57 -34.79 -11.92
C VAL A 101 30.22 -34.42 -12.53
N SER A 102 29.78 -33.19 -12.28
CA SER A 102 28.57 -32.63 -12.85
C SER A 102 28.86 -31.20 -13.34
N PRO A 103 28.55 -30.84 -14.60
CA PRO A 103 28.04 -31.73 -15.65
C PRO A 103 29.10 -32.76 -16.11
N ALA A 104 28.65 -33.86 -16.71
CA ALA A 104 29.52 -35.00 -17.05
C ALA A 104 30.62 -34.67 -18.08
N ASP A 105 30.37 -33.67 -18.93
CA ASP A 105 31.24 -33.18 -20.00
C ASP A 105 32.16 -32.02 -19.59
N ALA A 106 32.09 -31.57 -18.32
CA ALA A 106 32.96 -30.53 -17.78
C ALA A 106 34.45 -30.93 -17.75
N PHE A 107 34.74 -32.24 -17.66
CA PHE A 107 36.09 -32.77 -17.53
C PHE A 107 36.40 -33.80 -18.61
N ASP A 108 37.63 -33.79 -19.12
CA ASP A 108 38.18 -34.91 -19.87
C ASP A 108 38.61 -36.01 -18.88
N LEU A 109 37.64 -36.84 -18.49
CA LEU A 109 37.89 -37.93 -17.55
C LEU A 109 38.86 -38.99 -18.12
N SER A 110 39.06 -39.04 -19.44
CA SER A 110 40.03 -39.98 -20.05
C SER A 110 41.48 -39.60 -19.78
N ALA A 111 41.74 -38.32 -19.50
CA ALA A 111 43.04 -37.79 -19.09
C ALA A 111 43.27 -37.84 -17.57
N SER A 112 42.31 -38.37 -16.81
CA SER A 112 42.40 -38.40 -15.34
C SER A 112 43.48 -39.36 -14.84
N ALA A 113 44.13 -38.98 -13.74
CA ALA A 113 45.08 -39.81 -13.03
C ALA A 113 44.69 -39.97 -11.56
N PHE A 114 45.11 -41.07 -10.94
CA PHE A 114 45.05 -41.25 -9.50
C PHE A 114 46.42 -41.68 -9.00
N ALA A 115 46.97 -40.91 -8.07
CA ALA A 115 48.32 -41.10 -7.57
C ALA A 115 48.38 -41.02 -6.04
N GLN A 116 49.40 -41.67 -5.48
CA GLN A 116 49.69 -41.63 -4.05
C GLN A 116 50.34 -40.30 -3.66
N ASN A 117 49.99 -39.76 -2.50
CA ASN A 117 50.59 -38.52 -1.98
C ASN A 117 51.75 -38.78 -0.98
N ALA A 118 51.80 -39.96 -0.32
CA ALA A 118 52.90 -40.34 0.59
C ALA A 118 53.06 -41.86 0.90
N ALA A 119 51.97 -42.62 1.03
CA ALA A 119 52.02 -44.07 1.31
C ALA A 119 52.13 -44.89 0.02
N ALA A 120 53.03 -45.87 -0.03
CA ALA A 120 53.17 -46.77 -1.18
C ALA A 120 52.00 -47.76 -1.24
N PHE A 121 50.98 -47.45 -2.04
CA PHE A 121 49.94 -48.39 -2.41
C PHE A 121 50.01 -48.70 -3.90
N THR A 122 49.65 -49.93 -4.26
CA THR A 122 49.56 -50.34 -5.66
C THR A 122 48.14 -50.17 -6.16
N ILE A 123 47.97 -49.71 -7.39
CA ILE A 123 46.67 -49.55 -8.04
C ILE A 123 46.57 -50.57 -9.18
N SER A 124 45.45 -51.29 -9.27
CA SER A 124 45.17 -52.20 -10.40
C SER A 124 43.66 -52.23 -10.71
N PRO A 125 43.23 -52.18 -11.99
CA PRO A 125 44.05 -52.04 -13.21
C PRO A 125 44.59 -50.62 -13.47
N GLY A 126 44.16 -49.63 -12.69
CA GLY A 126 44.39 -48.21 -12.92
C GLY A 126 43.08 -47.44 -12.79
N ILE A 127 43.01 -46.22 -13.33
CA ILE A 127 41.76 -45.47 -13.44
C ILE A 127 40.71 -46.26 -14.24
N GLU A 128 39.48 -46.25 -13.75
CA GLU A 128 38.31 -46.84 -14.41
C GLU A 128 37.23 -45.76 -14.61
N LEU A 129 36.47 -45.84 -15.71
CA LEU A 129 35.34 -44.94 -16.00
C LEU A 129 34.03 -45.75 -15.94
N PRO A 130 33.43 -45.93 -14.75
CA PRO A 130 32.31 -46.86 -14.58
C PRO A 130 31.00 -46.39 -15.22
N ALA A 131 30.82 -45.08 -15.37
CA ALA A 131 29.67 -44.45 -16.01
C ALA A 131 30.06 -43.05 -16.53
N ASP A 132 29.15 -42.43 -17.28
CA ASP A 132 29.32 -41.05 -17.73
C ASP A 132 29.46 -40.10 -16.53
N GLY A 133 30.42 -39.17 -16.60
CA GLY A 133 30.75 -38.28 -15.49
C GLY A 133 31.34 -38.97 -14.25
N GLN A 134 31.75 -40.24 -14.30
CA GLN A 134 32.36 -40.93 -13.16
C GLN A 134 33.79 -41.39 -13.43
N VAL A 135 34.64 -41.23 -12.42
CA VAL A 135 36.04 -41.71 -12.45
C VAL A 135 36.35 -42.44 -11.16
N LYS A 136 36.89 -43.64 -11.28
CA LYS A 136 37.22 -44.53 -10.17
C LYS A 136 38.71 -44.79 -10.10
N SER A 137 39.26 -44.83 -8.89
CA SER A 137 40.70 -44.99 -8.62
C SER A 137 41.31 -46.31 -9.12
N GLY A 138 40.48 -47.30 -9.46
CA GLY A 138 40.86 -48.71 -9.47
C GLY A 138 40.98 -49.28 -8.05
N ALA A 139 41.29 -50.58 -7.93
CA ALA A 139 41.53 -51.20 -6.63
C ALA A 139 42.92 -50.81 -6.12
N ALA A 140 42.97 -49.97 -5.08
CA ALA A 140 44.18 -49.58 -4.40
C ALA A 140 44.47 -50.53 -3.23
N SER A 141 45.75 -50.88 -3.03
CA SER A 141 46.18 -51.75 -1.93
C SER A 141 47.46 -51.25 -1.27
N PHE A 142 47.41 -50.99 0.02
CA PHE A 142 48.58 -50.74 0.84
C PHE A 142 49.46 -52.00 0.95
N GLY A 143 50.78 -51.80 1.10
CA GLY A 143 51.72 -52.91 1.31
C GLY A 143 51.51 -53.66 2.63
N ALA A 144 50.98 -53.00 3.65
CA ALA A 144 50.58 -53.54 4.95
C ALA A 144 49.23 -52.95 5.37
N ALA A 145 48.54 -53.61 6.32
CA ALA A 145 47.32 -53.06 6.90
C ALA A 145 47.63 -51.76 7.67
N VAL A 146 46.73 -50.79 7.57
CA VAL A 146 46.86 -49.46 8.16
C VAL A 146 45.84 -49.28 9.27
N ASP A 147 46.32 -48.90 10.43
CA ASP A 147 45.53 -48.43 11.57
C ASP A 147 45.85 -46.95 11.82
N GLY A 148 44.83 -46.13 12.14
CA GLY A 148 44.99 -44.68 12.36
C GLY A 148 44.75 -43.85 11.10
N ASP A 149 45.61 -42.87 10.84
CA ASP A 149 45.39 -41.87 9.79
C ASP A 149 46.22 -42.16 8.54
N ALA A 150 45.64 -41.97 7.36
CA ALA A 150 46.34 -42.16 6.09
C ALA A 150 45.77 -41.30 4.95
N ALA A 151 46.67 -40.86 4.08
CA ALA A 151 46.29 -40.33 2.77
C ALA A 151 45.80 -41.48 1.88
N LEU A 152 44.60 -41.32 1.32
CA LEU A 152 44.00 -42.26 0.38
C LEU A 152 44.43 -41.99 -1.07
N GLY A 153 44.98 -40.82 -1.37
CA GLY A 153 45.53 -40.49 -2.69
C GLY A 153 44.90 -39.25 -3.29
N THR A 154 45.36 -38.88 -4.48
CA THR A 154 44.95 -37.65 -5.18
C THR A 154 44.47 -38.00 -6.57
N PHE A 155 43.25 -37.60 -6.90
CA PHE A 155 42.79 -37.53 -8.28
C PHE A 155 43.31 -36.27 -8.92
N THR A 156 43.77 -36.39 -10.16
CA THR A 156 44.16 -35.27 -11.02
C THR A 156 43.18 -35.29 -12.19
N LEU A 157 42.25 -34.34 -12.22
CA LEU A 157 41.22 -34.21 -13.25
C LEU A 157 41.57 -33.04 -14.18
N THR A 158 41.33 -33.19 -15.48
CA THR A 158 41.59 -32.13 -16.47
C THR A 158 40.27 -31.60 -16.99
N THR A 159 40.07 -30.28 -16.96
CA THR A 159 38.87 -29.65 -17.52
C THR A 159 38.84 -29.82 -19.04
N SER A 160 37.64 -29.95 -19.61
CA SER A 160 37.47 -30.17 -21.05
C SER A 160 37.85 -28.94 -21.88
N ASP A 161 38.05 -29.12 -23.20
CA ASP A 161 38.37 -28.02 -24.12
C ASP A 161 37.29 -26.92 -24.16
N GLY A 162 36.04 -27.27 -23.82
CA GLY A 162 34.90 -26.34 -23.77
C GLY A 162 34.74 -25.62 -22.43
N PHE A 163 35.54 -25.97 -21.42
CA PHE A 163 35.42 -25.42 -20.07
C PHE A 163 35.93 -23.96 -20.03
N THR A 164 35.11 -23.06 -19.50
CA THR A 164 35.43 -21.64 -19.36
C THR A 164 35.37 -21.21 -17.89
N ALA A 165 35.82 -19.99 -17.59
CA ALA A 165 35.67 -19.39 -16.27
C ALA A 165 34.20 -19.28 -15.82
N ASP A 166 33.25 -19.33 -16.75
CA ASP A 166 31.80 -19.29 -16.51
C ASP A 166 31.17 -20.70 -16.46
N THR A 167 31.94 -21.76 -16.71
CA THR A 167 31.44 -23.14 -16.65
C THR A 167 31.45 -23.62 -15.22
N GLU A 168 30.28 -23.72 -14.62
CA GLU A 168 30.09 -24.26 -13.28
C GLU A 168 30.25 -25.79 -13.29
N ALA A 169 31.00 -26.34 -12.33
CA ALA A 169 31.04 -27.78 -12.13
C ALA A 169 31.18 -28.17 -10.66
N THR A 170 30.77 -29.39 -10.34
CA THR A 170 30.92 -30.00 -9.01
C THR A 170 31.57 -31.38 -9.16
N ILE A 171 32.58 -31.64 -8.33
CA ILE A 171 33.23 -32.95 -8.20
C ILE A 171 32.85 -33.53 -6.84
N THR A 172 32.06 -34.59 -6.81
CA THR A 172 31.59 -35.24 -5.58
C THR A 172 32.31 -36.56 -5.36
N VAL A 173 32.74 -36.84 -4.13
CA VAL A 173 33.19 -38.19 -3.74
C VAL A 173 31.95 -39.06 -3.60
N SER A 174 31.59 -39.78 -4.66
CA SER A 174 30.32 -40.50 -4.74
C SER A 174 30.34 -41.87 -4.08
N SER A 175 31.53 -42.48 -3.97
CA SER A 175 31.72 -43.69 -3.17
C SER A 175 33.15 -43.83 -2.68
N LEU A 176 33.28 -44.35 -1.47
CA LEU A 176 34.53 -44.86 -0.91
C LEU A 176 34.28 -46.25 -0.34
N SER A 177 35.12 -47.22 -0.69
CA SER A 177 35.12 -48.54 -0.06
C SER A 177 36.48 -48.80 0.58
N ILE A 178 36.53 -49.22 1.84
CA ILE A 178 37.77 -49.48 2.60
C ILE A 178 37.66 -50.77 3.42
N GLY A 179 38.74 -51.55 3.52
CA GLY A 179 38.79 -52.71 4.41
C GLY A 179 40.04 -53.57 4.27
N PRO A 180 40.14 -54.67 5.02
CA PRO A 180 41.30 -55.57 4.99
C PRO A 180 41.44 -56.39 3.70
N THR A 181 40.34 -56.69 3.00
CA THR A 181 40.32 -57.50 1.77
C THR A 181 39.27 -57.00 0.79
N SER A 182 39.27 -57.47 -0.46
CA SER A 182 38.30 -57.03 -1.49
C SER A 182 36.85 -57.45 -1.20
N THR A 183 36.66 -58.45 -0.34
CA THR A 183 35.35 -59.01 0.04
C THR A 183 34.89 -58.58 1.42
N ASP A 184 35.74 -57.89 2.18
CA ASP A 184 35.48 -57.45 3.54
C ASP A 184 35.83 -55.96 3.63
N ARG A 185 34.86 -55.12 3.26
CA ARG A 185 35.00 -53.66 3.18
C ARG A 185 33.73 -52.97 3.62
N ASP A 186 33.92 -51.89 4.35
CA ASP A 186 32.87 -50.90 4.57
C ASP A 186 32.75 -50.03 3.32
N VAL A 187 31.52 -49.62 2.99
CA VAL A 187 31.21 -48.79 1.83
C VAL A 187 30.48 -47.54 2.31
N PHE A 188 31.01 -46.40 1.94
CA PHE A 188 30.45 -45.08 2.17
C PHE A 188 29.93 -44.56 0.83
N ASP A 189 28.69 -44.08 0.83
CA ASP A 189 28.10 -43.40 -0.32
C ASP A 189 28.27 -41.88 -0.20
N ALA A 190 27.85 -41.15 -1.23
CA ALA A 190 27.93 -39.70 -1.27
C ALA A 190 27.26 -39.02 -0.06
N ALA A 191 26.15 -39.58 0.44
CA ALA A 191 25.40 -39.02 1.56
C ALA A 191 26.09 -39.24 2.90
N ALA A 192 26.83 -40.35 3.06
CA ALA A 192 27.66 -40.59 4.23
C ALA A 192 28.94 -39.75 4.23
N LEU A 193 29.46 -39.40 3.04
CA LEU A 193 30.72 -38.65 2.90
C LEU A 193 30.51 -37.13 2.94
N GLU A 194 29.51 -36.60 2.24
CA GLU A 194 29.26 -35.15 2.10
C GLU A 194 30.51 -34.35 1.63
N LEU A 195 31.34 -34.99 0.80
CA LEU A 195 32.58 -34.40 0.27
C LEU A 195 32.41 -33.98 -1.19
N SER A 196 32.56 -32.69 -1.48
CA SER A 196 32.55 -32.14 -2.83
C SER A 196 33.50 -30.96 -3.01
N VAL A 197 33.97 -30.77 -4.25
CA VAL A 197 34.69 -29.58 -4.71
C VAL A 197 33.82 -28.86 -5.73
N THR A 198 33.57 -27.56 -5.53
CA THR A 198 32.87 -26.70 -6.48
C THR A 198 33.90 -25.94 -7.31
N VAL A 199 33.73 -25.96 -8.64
CA VAL A 199 34.60 -25.29 -9.61
C VAL A 199 33.80 -24.22 -10.33
N ASN A 200 34.35 -23.00 -10.38
CA ASN A 200 33.73 -21.79 -10.90
C ASN A 200 32.28 -21.66 -10.40
N PRO A 201 32.07 -21.48 -9.09
CA PRO A 201 30.73 -21.18 -8.59
C PRO A 201 30.17 -19.93 -9.31
N PRO A 202 28.84 -19.81 -9.44
CA PRO A 202 28.24 -18.59 -9.98
C PRO A 202 28.73 -17.39 -9.19
N ALA A 203 28.89 -16.26 -9.88
CA ALA A 203 29.11 -14.99 -9.20
C ALA A 203 27.98 -14.76 -8.19
N PRO A 204 28.28 -14.17 -7.01
CA PRO A 204 27.23 -13.76 -6.10
C PRO A 204 26.24 -12.84 -6.83
N PRO A 205 24.94 -12.88 -6.47
CA PRO A 205 23.97 -11.98 -7.07
C PRO A 205 24.37 -10.53 -6.81
N VAL A 206 24.25 -9.69 -7.84
CA VAL A 206 24.50 -8.26 -7.73
C VAL A 206 23.45 -7.64 -6.81
N ILE A 207 23.89 -6.91 -5.80
CA ILE A 207 23.05 -6.14 -4.90
C ILE A 207 23.02 -4.71 -5.43
N GLU A 208 21.82 -4.22 -5.75
CA GLU A 208 21.61 -2.87 -6.28
C GLU A 208 21.32 -1.90 -5.12
N PRO A 209 21.94 -0.71 -5.09
CA PRO A 209 21.56 0.33 -4.15
C PRO A 209 20.16 0.83 -4.48
N THR A 210 19.44 1.33 -3.49
CA THR A 210 18.09 1.84 -3.69
C THR A 210 17.91 3.21 -3.06
N LEU A 211 17.08 4.04 -3.70
CA LEU A 211 16.57 5.29 -3.15
C LEU A 211 15.06 5.23 -3.28
N SER A 212 14.35 5.40 -2.17
CA SER A 212 12.88 5.28 -2.16
C SER A 212 12.25 6.39 -1.32
N ALA A 213 11.07 6.87 -1.71
CA ALA A 213 10.30 7.80 -0.89
C ALA A 213 9.80 7.08 0.38
N ASN A 214 9.99 7.71 1.55
CA ASN A 214 9.34 7.31 2.79
C ASN A 214 8.31 8.36 3.27
N SER A 215 8.12 9.47 2.52
CA SER A 215 7.00 10.41 2.62
C SER A 215 6.03 10.29 1.43
N LEU A 216 4.93 11.06 1.45
CA LEU A 216 4.11 11.26 0.26
C LEU A 216 4.89 12.00 -0.83
N THR A 217 4.68 11.62 -2.09
CA THR A 217 5.35 12.21 -3.26
C THR A 217 4.53 13.28 -3.96
N ASP A 218 3.24 13.40 -3.65
CA ASP A 218 2.36 14.43 -4.21
C ASP A 218 1.40 14.88 -3.12
N VAL A 219 1.45 16.17 -2.77
CA VAL A 219 0.76 16.72 -1.59
C VAL A 219 0.08 18.04 -1.94
N SER A 220 -1.16 18.21 -1.51
CA SER A 220 -1.89 19.48 -1.55
C SER A 220 -2.15 19.94 -0.12
N LEU A 221 -1.79 21.19 0.16
CA LEU A 221 -1.77 21.83 1.47
C LEU A 221 -2.48 23.19 1.40
N ASP A 222 -2.94 23.67 2.56
CA ASP A 222 -3.38 25.06 2.72
C ASP A 222 -2.16 25.94 3.06
N TYR A 223 -2.20 27.24 2.72
CA TYR A 223 -1.19 28.16 3.26
C TYR A 223 -1.31 28.29 4.77
N SER A 224 -0.18 28.36 5.46
CA SER A 224 -0.17 28.83 6.85
C SER A 224 -0.56 30.31 6.91
N THR A 225 -1.29 30.65 7.98
CA THR A 225 -1.73 32.03 8.29
C THR A 225 -0.94 32.65 9.43
N VAL A 226 -0.02 31.88 10.03
CA VAL A 226 0.72 32.21 11.23
C VAL A 226 2.13 31.63 11.09
N GLY A 227 3.12 32.50 10.96
CA GLY A 227 4.51 32.06 10.88
C GLY A 227 5.36 33.06 10.12
N SER A 228 6.65 32.76 9.99
CA SER A 228 7.59 33.49 9.13
C SER A 228 8.16 32.62 7.99
N GLY A 229 7.80 31.33 7.94
CA GLY A 229 8.23 30.37 6.93
C GLY A 229 9.64 29.83 7.16
N ASP A 230 10.42 30.44 8.05
CA ASP A 230 11.85 30.15 8.23
C ASP A 230 12.16 29.26 9.45
N VAL A 231 11.13 28.76 10.14
CA VAL A 231 11.24 27.92 11.32
C VAL A 231 10.29 26.74 11.23
N GLU A 232 10.74 25.58 11.70
CA GLU A 232 9.89 24.39 11.88
C GLU A 232 8.94 24.66 13.05
N ASP A 233 7.64 24.77 12.77
CA ASP A 233 6.63 25.09 13.77
C ASP A 233 5.32 24.30 13.63
N ASP A 234 5.32 23.27 12.79
CA ASP A 234 4.18 22.40 12.49
C ASP A 234 2.97 23.19 11.96
N SER A 235 3.21 24.27 11.20
CA SER A 235 2.15 25.07 10.59
C SER A 235 1.44 24.30 9.46
N ASP A 236 0.25 24.77 9.08
CA ASP A 236 -0.53 24.16 7.99
C ASP A 236 0.18 24.23 6.62
N GLY A 237 1.17 25.13 6.49
CA GLY A 237 1.99 25.31 5.29
C GLY A 237 3.20 24.38 5.22
N GLU A 238 3.49 23.61 6.27
CA GLU A 238 4.72 22.82 6.38
C GLU A 238 4.59 21.43 5.72
N ILE A 239 5.63 21.01 4.99
CA ILE A 239 5.74 19.66 4.43
C ILE A 239 7.18 19.16 4.42
N ALA A 240 7.40 17.96 4.96
CA ALA A 240 8.66 17.25 4.84
C ALA A 240 8.62 16.21 3.71
N PHE A 241 9.52 16.34 2.74
CA PHE A 241 9.83 15.26 1.81
C PHE A 241 11.01 14.48 2.32
N SER A 242 10.91 13.15 2.26
CA SER A 242 11.94 12.28 2.78
C SER A 242 12.13 11.04 1.91
N VAL A 243 13.39 10.58 1.89
CA VAL A 243 13.85 9.39 1.17
C VAL A 243 14.61 8.48 2.11
N ASN A 244 14.62 7.19 1.80
CA ASN A 244 15.46 6.17 2.43
C ASN A 244 16.41 5.58 1.39
N PHE A 245 17.69 5.48 1.74
CA PHE A 245 18.76 4.92 0.92
C PHE A 245 19.31 3.62 1.51
N THR A 246 19.47 2.61 0.65
CA THR A 246 20.19 1.37 0.98
C THR A 246 21.39 1.19 0.05
N ASP A 247 22.51 0.76 0.61
CA ASP A 247 23.77 0.55 -0.13
C ASP A 247 23.84 -0.80 -0.89
N ASP A 248 25.00 -1.08 -1.46
CA ASP A 248 25.32 -2.32 -2.17
C ASP A 248 25.46 -3.57 -1.28
N THR A 249 25.25 -3.42 0.02
CA THR A 249 25.15 -4.51 0.98
C THR A 249 23.72 -4.74 1.47
N ASN A 250 22.76 -3.94 0.96
CA ASN A 250 21.36 -3.90 1.39
C ASN A 250 21.22 -3.44 2.86
N ASP A 251 22.19 -2.69 3.37
CA ASP A 251 22.15 -2.04 4.67
C ASP A 251 21.85 -0.54 4.50
N ALA A 252 21.49 0.13 5.60
CA ALA A 252 21.29 1.57 5.63
C ALA A 252 22.63 2.30 5.39
N GLY A 253 22.70 3.10 4.32
CA GLY A 253 23.93 3.82 3.97
C GLY A 253 24.02 5.16 4.68
N GLU A 254 24.56 5.19 5.91
CA GLU A 254 24.80 6.44 6.66
C GLU A 254 25.79 7.37 5.95
N GLY A 255 25.45 8.64 5.84
CA GLY A 255 26.32 9.67 5.27
C GLY A 255 26.31 9.76 3.74
N GLN A 256 25.42 9.03 3.05
CA GLN A 256 25.19 9.17 1.61
C GLN A 256 24.67 10.58 1.30
N THR A 257 25.30 11.26 0.35
CA THR A 257 24.85 12.60 -0.08
C THR A 257 23.61 12.47 -0.94
N ILE A 258 22.54 13.16 -0.56
CA ILE A 258 21.32 13.34 -1.36
C ILE A 258 21.30 14.78 -1.86
N THR A 259 21.21 14.95 -3.17
CA THR A 259 21.03 16.25 -3.83
C THR A 259 19.54 16.48 -4.05
N TRP A 260 19.03 17.59 -3.53
CA TRP A 260 17.66 18.07 -3.67
C TRP A 260 17.64 19.21 -4.67
N ASP A 261 17.19 18.93 -5.89
CA ASP A 261 16.96 19.94 -6.91
C ASP A 261 15.50 20.38 -6.86
N ILE A 262 15.30 21.67 -6.58
CA ILE A 262 14.01 22.24 -6.21
C ILE A 262 13.66 23.34 -7.21
N THR A 263 12.45 23.28 -7.77
CA THR A 263 11.88 24.31 -8.63
C THR A 263 10.59 24.82 -8.01
N ASN A 264 10.55 26.10 -7.65
CA ASN A 264 9.31 26.79 -7.29
C ASN A 264 8.60 27.22 -8.57
N ASN A 265 7.55 26.49 -8.94
CA ASN A 265 6.72 26.75 -10.12
C ASN A 265 5.57 27.73 -9.83
N GLY A 266 5.39 28.13 -8.57
CA GLY A 266 4.28 28.92 -8.08
C GLY A 266 4.44 30.44 -8.22
N SER A 267 3.45 31.17 -7.69
CA SER A 267 3.44 32.64 -7.68
C SER A 267 4.00 33.27 -6.42
N GLU A 268 4.13 32.52 -5.32
CA GLU A 268 4.69 32.98 -4.04
C GLU A 268 6.01 32.27 -3.72
N SER A 269 6.74 32.82 -2.75
CA SER A 269 7.95 32.21 -2.20
C SER A 269 7.62 30.98 -1.34
N VAL A 270 8.50 29.99 -1.36
CA VAL A 270 8.49 28.85 -0.42
C VAL A 270 9.83 28.86 0.31
N PHE A 271 9.84 28.59 1.61
CA PHE A 271 11.07 28.44 2.37
C PHE A 271 11.49 26.97 2.43
N LEU A 272 12.79 26.72 2.25
CA LEU A 272 13.41 25.47 2.67
C LEU A 272 13.98 25.70 4.07
N ILE A 273 13.41 25.03 5.07
CA ILE A 273 13.73 25.24 6.48
C ILE A 273 15.22 24.95 6.72
N GLY A 274 15.89 25.86 7.42
CA GLY A 274 17.33 25.78 7.68
C GLY A 274 18.24 26.20 6.52
N VAL A 275 17.69 26.48 5.33
CA VAL A 275 18.45 26.92 4.15
C VAL A 275 18.08 28.34 3.74
N GLY A 276 16.79 28.63 3.54
CA GLY A 276 16.30 29.96 3.20
C GLY A 276 15.16 29.99 2.18
N GLU A 277 14.82 31.20 1.74
CA GLU A 277 13.72 31.49 0.82
C GLU A 277 14.03 31.06 -0.63
N ILE A 278 13.05 30.43 -1.26
CA ILE A 278 13.01 30.06 -2.69
C ILE A 278 11.95 30.94 -3.35
N ALA A 279 12.40 32.02 -3.99
CA ALA A 279 11.51 32.97 -4.67
C ALA A 279 10.66 32.29 -5.75
N ALA A 280 9.49 32.84 -6.04
CA ALA A 280 8.61 32.40 -7.11
C ALA A 280 9.35 32.29 -8.45
N GLY A 281 9.19 31.16 -9.15
CA GLY A 281 9.83 30.89 -10.45
C GLY A 281 11.34 30.63 -10.38
N SER A 282 11.92 30.45 -9.19
CA SER A 282 13.35 30.18 -9.01
C SER A 282 13.65 28.70 -8.75
N GLU A 283 14.92 28.35 -8.93
CA GLU A 283 15.46 27.03 -8.65
C GLU A 283 16.50 27.11 -7.53
N LEU A 284 16.52 26.09 -6.66
CA LEU A 284 17.50 25.93 -5.59
C LEU A 284 18.01 24.49 -5.62
N SER A 285 19.31 24.30 -5.37
CA SER A 285 19.90 22.97 -5.16
C SER A 285 20.50 22.92 -3.76
N HIS A 286 20.18 21.87 -3.01
CA HIS A 286 20.63 21.66 -1.64
C HIS A 286 21.11 20.23 -1.44
N GLU A 287 22.14 20.02 -0.61
CA GLU A 287 22.63 18.68 -0.29
C GLU A 287 22.42 18.38 1.19
N SER A 288 21.91 17.19 1.47
CA SER A 288 21.84 16.62 2.82
C SER A 288 22.57 15.27 2.85
N ALA A 289 22.89 14.79 4.05
CA ALA A 289 23.44 13.45 4.24
C ALA A 289 22.38 12.56 4.91
N THR A 290 22.34 11.30 4.54
CA THR A 290 21.51 10.29 5.20
C THR A 290 21.99 10.02 6.64
N ASP A 291 21.06 9.70 7.53
CA ASP A 291 21.35 9.32 8.90
C ASP A 291 21.69 7.82 9.06
N ALA A 292 21.78 7.35 10.30
CA ALA A 292 22.13 5.95 10.60
C ALA A 292 21.10 4.92 10.11
N ASP A 293 19.87 5.35 9.83
CA ASP A 293 18.79 4.52 9.30
C ASP A 293 18.66 4.67 7.77
N GLY A 294 19.53 5.47 7.15
CA GLY A 294 19.57 5.73 5.71
C GLY A 294 18.59 6.81 5.27
N ASP A 295 17.99 7.54 6.21
CA ASP A 295 16.96 8.53 5.92
C ASP A 295 17.56 9.93 5.68
N ALA A 296 17.01 10.65 4.71
CA ALA A 296 17.29 12.06 4.48
C ALA A 296 15.99 12.81 4.18
N SER A 297 15.87 14.05 4.64
CA SER A 297 14.68 14.87 4.46
C SER A 297 14.98 16.32 4.13
N ALA A 298 14.02 16.95 3.43
CA ALA A 298 13.96 18.38 3.20
C ALA A 298 12.56 18.88 3.56
N THR A 299 12.49 19.87 4.44
CA THR A 299 11.23 20.44 4.93
C THR A 299 10.99 21.81 4.32
N PHE A 300 9.80 21.99 3.77
CA PHE A 300 9.37 23.19 3.07
C PHE A 300 8.21 23.82 3.80
N ASP A 301 8.14 25.15 3.77
CA ASP A 301 7.03 25.90 4.33
C ASP A 301 6.63 27.05 3.40
N ALA A 302 5.34 27.15 3.13
CA ALA A 302 4.75 28.25 2.36
C ALA A 302 3.80 29.07 3.26
N GLU A 303 4.24 30.28 3.59
CA GLU A 303 3.48 31.26 4.35
C GLU A 303 2.78 32.27 3.43
N GLY A 304 1.51 32.58 3.71
CA GLY A 304 0.69 33.40 2.83
C GLY A 304 0.34 34.79 3.38
N ASP A 305 0.86 35.86 2.75
CA ASP A 305 0.15 37.15 2.71
C ASP A 305 -0.88 37.07 1.56
N LYS A 306 -2.12 36.70 1.93
CA LYS A 306 -3.26 36.16 1.13
C LYS A 306 -3.66 36.89 -0.18
N SER A 307 -2.73 37.22 -1.08
CA SER A 307 -2.98 38.15 -2.18
C SER A 307 -2.63 37.65 -3.59
N ALA A 308 -1.87 36.56 -3.77
CA ALA A 308 -1.55 36.08 -5.12
C ALA A 308 -1.40 34.56 -5.25
N GLY A 309 -2.42 33.92 -5.80
CA GLY A 309 -2.30 32.65 -6.54
C GLY A 309 -1.93 31.40 -5.72
N THR A 310 -2.14 30.25 -6.37
CA THR A 310 -1.68 28.96 -5.87
C THR A 310 -0.16 28.87 -6.08
N THR A 311 0.57 28.31 -5.12
CA THR A 311 2.02 28.07 -5.24
C THR A 311 2.30 26.60 -5.36
N SER A 312 3.30 26.22 -6.14
CA SER A 312 3.66 24.82 -6.32
C SER A 312 5.16 24.61 -6.40
N LEU A 313 5.59 23.45 -5.95
CA LEU A 313 6.98 23.04 -5.86
C LEU A 313 7.15 21.70 -6.60
N SER A 314 8.22 21.59 -7.37
CA SER A 314 8.74 20.30 -7.85
C SER A 314 10.10 20.08 -7.22
N VAL A 315 10.32 18.90 -6.65
CA VAL A 315 11.56 18.53 -5.97
C VAL A 315 12.04 17.19 -6.50
N SER A 316 13.32 17.09 -6.86
CA SER A 316 13.95 15.82 -7.20
C SER A 316 15.05 15.55 -6.19
N ALA A 317 14.92 14.44 -5.44
CA ALA A 317 15.98 13.92 -4.58
C ALA A 317 16.78 12.90 -5.38
N SER A 318 18.08 13.10 -5.53
CA SER A 318 18.94 12.23 -6.33
C SER A 318 20.26 11.89 -5.64
N THR A 319 20.84 10.75 -6.04
CA THR A 319 22.15 10.34 -5.57
C THR A 319 22.84 9.41 -6.57
N MET A 320 24.17 9.33 -6.48
CA MET A 320 24.96 8.32 -7.18
C MET A 320 25.52 7.32 -6.17
N ALA A 321 25.30 6.04 -6.44
CA ALA A 321 25.83 4.94 -5.62
C ALA A 321 26.27 3.77 -6.51
N ASP A 322 27.34 3.09 -6.12
CA ASP A 322 27.78 1.89 -6.82
C ASP A 322 26.98 0.69 -6.33
N ASN A 323 26.78 -0.30 -7.21
CA ASN A 323 26.30 -1.63 -6.83
C ASN A 323 27.43 -2.54 -6.35
N SER A 324 27.11 -3.78 -5.97
CA SER A 324 28.12 -4.69 -5.40
C SER A 324 29.22 -5.12 -6.37
N ASP A 325 29.05 -4.86 -7.66
CA ASP A 325 30.04 -5.08 -8.71
C ASP A 325 30.91 -3.84 -9.00
N GLY A 326 30.65 -2.72 -8.30
CA GLY A 326 31.33 -1.45 -8.47
C GLY A 326 30.85 -0.63 -9.67
N GLU A 327 29.66 -0.94 -10.22
CA GLU A 327 29.03 -0.12 -11.25
C GLU A 327 28.15 0.97 -10.66
N SER A 328 28.37 2.22 -11.08
CA SER A 328 27.60 3.36 -10.60
C SER A 328 26.14 3.37 -11.10
N ARG A 329 25.23 3.80 -10.23
CA ARG A 329 23.78 3.96 -10.45
C ARG A 329 23.40 5.40 -10.15
N ASP A 330 22.55 5.94 -11.01
CA ASP A 330 21.88 7.24 -10.82
C ASP A 330 20.46 6.94 -10.33
N LEU A 331 20.17 7.35 -9.10
CA LEU A 331 18.91 7.08 -8.41
C LEU A 331 18.22 8.41 -8.16
N SER A 332 16.92 8.50 -8.46
CA SER A 332 16.12 9.68 -8.13
C SER A 332 14.70 9.34 -7.67
N VAL A 333 14.14 10.27 -6.91
CA VAL A 333 12.75 10.28 -6.47
C VAL A 333 12.22 11.70 -6.66
N ASP A 334 11.10 11.84 -7.36
CA ASP A 334 10.46 13.12 -7.63
C ASP A 334 9.26 13.33 -6.70
N PHE A 335 9.13 14.57 -6.20
CA PHE A 335 8.07 15.03 -5.32
C PHE A 335 7.40 16.29 -5.88
N SER A 336 6.12 16.48 -5.55
CA SER A 336 5.38 17.71 -5.80
C SER A 336 4.57 18.16 -4.58
N ALA A 337 4.52 19.47 -4.37
CA ALA A 337 3.60 20.10 -3.41
C ALA A 337 2.84 21.25 -4.06
N THR A 338 1.59 21.45 -3.67
CA THR A 338 0.77 22.61 -4.04
C THR A 338 0.16 23.23 -2.79
N TRP A 339 0.33 24.54 -2.63
CA TRP A 339 -0.33 25.34 -1.61
C TRP A 339 -1.42 26.19 -2.24
N ASP A 340 -2.66 25.90 -1.85
CA ASP A 340 -3.82 26.58 -2.36
C ASP A 340 -4.23 27.70 -1.40
N VAL A 341 -4.56 28.87 -1.94
CA VAL A 341 -5.22 29.91 -1.14
C VAL A 341 -6.63 29.40 -0.85
N PRO A 342 -7.04 29.25 0.43
CA PRO A 342 -8.40 28.85 0.74
C PRO A 342 -9.35 29.87 0.12
N VAL A 343 -10.07 29.45 -0.92
CA VAL A 343 -11.13 30.25 -1.52
C VAL A 343 -12.31 30.14 -0.57
N ALA A 344 -12.72 31.26 0.02
CA ALA A 344 -13.93 31.31 0.83
C ALA A 344 -15.07 30.66 0.04
N ALA A 345 -15.85 29.79 0.69
CA ALA A 345 -16.91 29.01 0.07
C ALA A 345 -17.68 29.82 -0.98
N GLU A 346 -17.61 29.40 -2.23
CA GLU A 346 -18.23 30.13 -3.33
C GLU A 346 -19.75 29.92 -3.24
N LEU A 347 -20.41 30.88 -2.60
CA LEU A 347 -21.86 30.88 -2.40
C LEU A 347 -22.57 30.97 -3.76
N ALA A 348 -22.96 29.81 -4.29
CA ALA A 348 -23.67 29.69 -5.56
C ALA A 348 -25.09 30.26 -5.48
N SER A 349 -25.73 30.19 -4.31
CA SER A 349 -27.07 30.76 -4.09
C SER A 349 -27.33 31.04 -2.62
N PHE A 350 -28.14 32.05 -2.32
CA PHE A 350 -28.74 32.25 -1.00
C PHE A 350 -30.14 32.85 -1.17
N ALA A 351 -31.15 32.13 -0.71
CA ALA A 351 -32.56 32.44 -0.91
C ALA A 351 -33.38 32.21 0.35
N SER A 352 -34.56 32.82 0.39
CA SER A 352 -35.54 32.64 1.47
C SER A 352 -36.91 32.25 0.92
N GLN A 353 -37.70 31.56 1.75
CA GLN A 353 -39.11 31.25 1.52
C GLN A 353 -39.88 31.39 2.83
N ILE A 354 -41.10 31.92 2.78
CA ILE A 354 -42.01 31.91 3.93
C ILE A 354 -42.75 30.56 3.92
N THR A 355 -42.69 29.82 5.03
CA THR A 355 -43.35 28.52 5.16
C THR A 355 -44.85 28.67 5.40
N VAL A 356 -45.59 27.55 5.34
CA VAL A 356 -47.04 27.53 5.64
C VAL A 356 -47.37 27.92 7.08
N ASP A 357 -46.40 27.82 7.99
CA ASP A 357 -46.51 28.18 9.41
C ASP A 357 -45.98 29.59 9.70
N ASP A 358 -45.85 30.43 8.68
CA ASP A 358 -45.31 31.80 8.74
C ASP A 358 -43.84 31.90 9.21
N ASN A 359 -43.07 30.81 9.18
CA ASN A 359 -41.63 30.83 9.48
C ASN A 359 -40.80 31.24 8.25
N VAL A 360 -39.54 31.64 8.44
CA VAL A 360 -38.61 31.90 7.33
C VAL A 360 -37.68 30.71 7.13
N LEU A 361 -37.81 30.02 5.99
CA LEU A 361 -36.85 29.03 5.52
C LEU A 361 -35.77 29.73 4.68
N LEU A 362 -34.53 29.62 5.13
CA LEU A 362 -33.33 30.05 4.42
C LEU A 362 -32.67 28.84 3.77
N GLN A 363 -32.25 28.97 2.51
CA GLN A 363 -31.55 27.93 1.77
C GLN A 363 -30.39 28.52 1.00
N TRP A 364 -29.24 27.85 1.02
CA TRP A 364 -28.08 28.24 0.23
C TRP A 364 -27.37 27.03 -0.36
N GLY A 365 -26.72 27.28 -1.48
CA GLY A 365 -25.89 26.32 -2.19
C GLY A 365 -24.48 26.86 -2.30
N VAL A 366 -23.52 25.96 -2.22
CA VAL A 366 -22.08 26.24 -2.24
C VAL A 366 -21.49 25.43 -3.39
N ALA A 367 -20.83 26.09 -4.33
CA ALA A 367 -20.27 25.42 -5.52
C ALA A 367 -19.04 24.57 -5.16
N SER A 368 -18.17 25.15 -4.33
CA SER A 368 -17.01 24.53 -3.69
C SER A 368 -16.75 25.25 -2.37
N GLN A 369 -16.11 24.57 -1.43
CA GLN A 369 -15.75 25.10 -0.12
C GLN A 369 -14.37 24.61 0.28
N SER A 370 -13.55 25.49 0.84
CA SER A 370 -12.30 25.13 1.50
C SER A 370 -12.35 25.65 2.92
N ASN A 371 -11.79 24.88 3.86
CA ASN A 371 -11.62 25.29 5.25
C ASN A 371 -12.95 25.64 5.99
N ASN A 372 -14.12 25.19 5.52
CA ASN A 372 -15.42 25.64 6.05
C ASN A 372 -15.84 24.85 7.30
N LEU A 373 -15.74 25.45 8.49
CA LEU A 373 -16.28 24.89 9.73
C LEU A 373 -17.81 24.91 9.74
N GLY A 374 -18.42 25.97 9.19
CA GLY A 374 -19.86 26.06 9.01
C GLY A 374 -20.42 27.46 8.93
N TRP A 375 -21.72 27.57 9.16
CA TRP A 375 -22.49 28.79 8.92
C TRP A 375 -23.26 29.22 10.17
N GLU A 376 -23.23 30.52 10.46
CA GLU A 376 -24.12 31.17 11.41
C GLU A 376 -25.03 32.15 10.68
N ILE A 377 -26.28 32.24 11.15
CA ILE A 377 -27.28 33.11 10.52
C ILE A 377 -27.56 34.29 11.41
N PHE A 378 -27.55 35.45 10.80
CA PHE A 378 -27.80 36.72 11.46
C PHE A 378 -29.02 37.40 10.85
N ARG A 379 -29.87 37.93 11.72
CA ARG A 379 -31.13 38.57 11.37
C ARG A 379 -31.19 40.01 11.88
N SER A 380 -31.82 40.89 11.10
CA SER A 380 -32.13 42.28 11.49
C SER A 380 -33.55 42.67 11.09
N THR A 381 -34.16 43.59 11.85
CA THR A 381 -35.45 44.24 11.50
C THR A 381 -35.25 45.60 10.83
N ASP A 382 -34.03 46.14 10.80
CA ASP A 382 -33.72 47.50 10.34
C ASP A 382 -32.55 47.58 9.36
N ASN A 383 -31.98 46.43 8.99
CA ASN A 383 -30.80 46.26 8.15
C ASN A 383 -29.54 46.97 8.69
N ARG A 384 -29.48 47.25 10.01
CA ARG A 384 -28.36 47.94 10.66
C ARG A 384 -27.80 47.11 11.80
N VAL A 385 -28.67 46.67 12.70
CA VAL A 385 -28.29 45.85 13.85
C VAL A 385 -28.74 44.43 13.61
N PHE A 386 -27.78 43.52 13.51
CA PHE A 386 -28.03 42.11 13.29
C PHE A 386 -27.76 41.30 14.57
N ALA A 387 -28.66 40.38 14.89
CA ALA A 387 -28.51 39.42 15.98
C ALA A 387 -28.39 38.01 15.42
N LYS A 388 -27.55 37.17 16.03
CA LYS A 388 -27.44 35.75 15.68
C LYS A 388 -28.74 35.04 16.03
N VAL A 389 -29.26 34.25 15.09
CA VAL A 389 -30.52 33.51 15.25
C VAL A 389 -30.36 32.00 15.16
N SER A 390 -29.23 31.49 14.67
CA SER A 390 -28.95 30.05 14.59
C SER A 390 -27.82 29.63 15.54
N ASP A 391 -27.79 28.34 15.85
CA ASP A 391 -26.54 27.66 16.22
C ASP A 391 -25.66 27.46 14.98
N LEU A 392 -24.44 26.96 15.16
CA LEU A 392 -23.53 26.64 14.06
C LEU A 392 -24.12 25.53 13.20
N ILE A 393 -24.29 25.80 11.91
CA ILE A 393 -24.71 24.83 10.90
C ILE A 393 -23.43 24.29 10.27
N VAL A 394 -23.05 23.08 10.67
CA VAL A 394 -21.77 22.46 10.35
C VAL A 394 -21.57 22.36 8.83
N GLY A 395 -20.43 22.86 8.35
CA GLY A 395 -19.96 22.72 6.97
C GLY A 395 -19.29 21.37 6.73
N GLU A 396 -18.87 21.08 5.50
CA GLU A 396 -18.18 19.82 5.18
C GLU A 396 -16.65 19.97 5.11
N GLY A 397 -16.08 21.08 5.64
CA GLY A 397 -14.65 21.35 5.57
C GLY A 397 -14.23 21.76 4.16
N THR A 398 -13.27 21.03 3.59
CA THR A 398 -12.78 21.22 2.22
C THR A 398 -13.42 20.20 1.27
N SER A 399 -14.11 20.69 0.24
CA SER A 399 -14.83 19.91 -0.76
C SER A 399 -15.04 20.72 -2.06
N ASP A 400 -14.72 20.09 -3.19
CA ASP A 400 -15.04 20.61 -4.53
C ASP A 400 -16.44 20.19 -5.05
N GLU A 401 -17.17 19.40 -4.26
CA GLU A 401 -18.53 18.99 -4.58
C GLU A 401 -19.55 20.05 -4.16
N PHE A 402 -20.65 20.15 -4.93
CA PHE A 402 -21.74 21.08 -4.62
C PHE A 402 -22.49 20.64 -3.36
N SER A 403 -22.56 21.53 -2.36
CA SER A 403 -23.25 21.27 -1.10
C SER A 403 -24.44 22.23 -0.93
N SER A 404 -25.50 21.75 -0.29
CA SER A 404 -26.71 22.54 -0.04
C SER A 404 -27.11 22.50 1.43
N TYR A 405 -27.46 23.66 1.98
CA TYR A 405 -27.77 23.83 3.38
C TYR A 405 -29.10 24.57 3.55
N SER A 406 -29.70 24.42 4.74
CA SER A 406 -30.95 25.13 5.06
C SER A 406 -31.09 25.41 6.55
N TYR A 407 -31.89 26.43 6.87
CA TYR A 407 -32.24 26.82 8.23
C TYR A 407 -33.64 27.41 8.29
N THR A 408 -34.41 27.06 9.32
CA THR A 408 -35.75 27.61 9.54
C THR A 408 -35.75 28.51 10.77
N ASP A 409 -35.97 29.81 10.57
CA ASP A 409 -36.20 30.76 11.66
C ASP A 409 -37.69 30.78 12.02
N GLY A 410 -38.03 30.20 13.17
CA GLY A 410 -39.40 30.14 13.68
C GLY A 410 -39.70 31.11 14.83
N ASN A 411 -38.75 31.93 15.27
CA ASN A 411 -38.95 32.87 16.37
C ASN A 411 -38.86 34.31 15.87
N LEU A 412 -39.86 34.68 15.07
CA LEU A 412 -39.87 35.91 14.29
C LEU A 412 -40.45 37.09 15.09
N PRO A 413 -39.83 38.29 15.02
CA PRO A 413 -40.41 39.50 15.58
C PRO A 413 -41.58 39.98 14.71
N ILE A 414 -42.49 40.77 15.30
CA ILE A 414 -43.59 41.39 14.56
C ILE A 414 -43.02 42.55 13.74
N THR A 415 -42.80 42.33 12.45
CA THR A 415 -42.24 43.29 11.49
C THR A 415 -42.72 42.97 10.08
N ASP A 416 -42.75 43.98 9.21
CA ASP A 416 -43.06 43.81 7.78
C ASP A 416 -41.86 43.32 6.97
N VAL A 417 -40.65 43.48 7.51
CA VAL A 417 -39.42 43.09 6.82
C VAL A 417 -38.39 42.54 7.79
N LEU A 418 -37.71 41.49 7.35
CA LEU A 418 -36.50 40.98 7.96
C LEU A 418 -35.36 40.95 6.96
N TYR A 419 -34.15 41.13 7.46
CA TYR A 419 -32.92 41.08 6.70
C TYR A 419 -32.07 39.95 7.25
N TYR A 420 -31.52 39.11 6.38
CA TYR A 420 -30.67 37.99 6.78
C TYR A 420 -29.34 38.00 6.04
N TYR A 421 -28.30 37.54 6.70
CA TYR A 421 -27.05 37.17 6.04
C TYR A 421 -26.47 35.90 6.68
N LEU A 422 -25.59 35.24 5.92
CA LEU A 422 -24.80 34.11 6.37
C LEU A 422 -23.41 34.60 6.80
N ASN A 423 -22.98 34.18 7.98
CA ASN A 423 -21.61 34.31 8.43
C ASN A 423 -20.96 32.92 8.30
N GLN A 424 -20.14 32.75 7.28
CA GLN A 424 -19.26 31.59 7.18
C GLN A 424 -18.21 31.68 8.27
N ILE A 425 -17.88 30.55 8.88
CA ILE A 425 -16.79 30.40 9.83
C ILE A 425 -15.89 29.30 9.29
N ASP A 426 -14.60 29.59 9.21
CA ASP A 426 -13.60 28.65 8.75
C ASP A 426 -12.97 27.89 9.94
N LEU A 427 -12.28 26.77 9.72
CA LEU A 427 -11.69 25.96 10.80
C LEU A 427 -10.59 26.74 11.54
N ASP A 428 -9.95 27.69 10.86
CA ASP A 428 -8.99 28.65 11.43
C ASP A 428 -9.66 29.76 12.27
N GLY A 429 -11.00 29.79 12.32
CA GLY A 429 -11.79 30.76 13.07
C GLY A 429 -12.01 32.09 12.35
N THR A 430 -11.49 32.26 11.14
CA THR A 430 -11.82 33.43 10.31
C THR A 430 -13.27 33.36 9.85
N THR A 431 -13.84 34.52 9.51
CA THR A 431 -15.26 34.61 9.17
C THR A 431 -15.49 35.45 7.93
N SER A 432 -16.35 34.98 7.03
CA SER A 432 -16.76 35.68 5.82
C SER A 432 -18.27 35.93 5.80
N ARG A 433 -18.67 37.12 5.39
CA ARG A 433 -20.06 37.57 5.41
C ARG A 433 -20.66 37.57 4.01
N SER A 434 -21.81 36.91 3.83
CA SER A 434 -22.57 36.94 2.58
C SER A 434 -23.24 38.30 2.33
N GLN A 435 -23.79 38.47 1.13
CA GLN A 435 -24.78 39.52 0.87
C GLN A 435 -26.01 39.37 1.80
N VAL A 436 -26.64 40.50 2.11
CA VAL A 436 -27.89 40.53 2.88
C VAL A 436 -29.05 40.27 1.94
N ILE A 437 -29.93 39.34 2.32
CA ILE A 437 -31.23 39.14 1.65
C ILE A 437 -32.34 39.77 2.46
N GLU A 438 -33.34 40.31 1.76
CA GLU A 438 -34.51 40.94 2.33
C GLU A 438 -35.72 40.00 2.21
N VAL A 439 -36.40 39.79 3.32
CA VAL A 439 -37.59 38.95 3.45
C VAL A 439 -38.75 39.85 3.84
N LEU A 440 -39.59 40.16 2.86
CA LEU A 440 -40.79 40.95 3.06
C LEU A 440 -41.91 40.03 3.56
N PHE A 441 -42.29 40.20 4.82
CA PHE A 441 -43.60 39.76 5.28
C PHE A 441 -44.56 40.72 4.62
N SER A 442 -45.45 40.22 3.77
CA SER A 442 -46.49 41.09 3.24
C SER A 442 -47.20 41.71 4.43
N PRO A 443 -47.14 43.06 4.63
CA PRO A 443 -47.84 43.70 5.71
C PRO A 443 -49.27 43.24 5.60
N THR A 444 -49.87 42.88 6.73
CA THR A 444 -51.30 42.67 6.79
C THR A 444 -51.94 44.03 6.45
N ALA A 445 -52.16 44.28 5.16
CA ALA A 445 -53.39 44.93 4.76
C ALA A 445 -54.46 44.17 5.53
N VAL A 446 -55.24 44.90 6.32
CA VAL A 446 -56.47 44.40 6.90
C VAL A 446 -57.33 43.96 5.71
N SER A 447 -57.09 42.75 5.23
CA SER A 447 -57.75 42.18 4.09
C SER A 447 -58.73 41.23 4.71
N GLN A 448 -59.98 41.71 4.82
CA GLN A 448 -61.06 40.90 4.30
C GLN A 448 -60.49 40.19 3.07
N GLN A 449 -60.17 38.90 3.22
CA GLN A 449 -59.67 38.02 2.18
C GLN A 449 -60.33 38.46 0.87
N ALA A 450 -59.59 39.23 0.06
CA ALA A 450 -60.17 39.87 -1.10
C ALA A 450 -60.49 38.74 -2.05
N LEU A 451 -61.74 38.30 -1.99
CA LEU A 451 -62.25 37.21 -2.82
C LEU A 451 -61.88 37.57 -4.25
N PRO A 452 -61.31 36.64 -5.02
CA PRO A 452 -60.93 36.91 -6.39
C PRO A 452 -62.10 37.58 -7.11
N LEU A 453 -61.87 38.69 -7.80
CA LEU A 453 -62.97 39.36 -8.51
C LEU A 453 -63.35 38.62 -9.81
N VAL A 454 -62.47 37.72 -10.28
CA VAL A 454 -62.65 36.92 -11.49
C VAL A 454 -62.16 35.49 -11.30
N ASN A 455 -62.85 34.54 -11.93
CA ASN A 455 -62.37 33.16 -12.04
C ASN A 455 -61.08 33.12 -12.87
N SER A 456 -60.06 32.38 -12.43
CA SER A 456 -58.84 32.22 -13.22
C SER A 456 -58.12 30.91 -12.96
N LEU A 457 -57.50 30.34 -14.00
CA LEU A 457 -56.62 29.17 -13.89
C LEU A 457 -55.18 29.64 -14.09
N LYS A 458 -54.28 29.34 -13.15
CA LYS A 458 -52.85 29.72 -13.23
C LYS A 458 -52.05 28.64 -13.96
N GLN A 459 -50.83 29.01 -14.37
CA GLN A 459 -49.87 28.01 -14.87
C GLN A 459 -49.42 27.13 -13.69
N ASN A 460 -49.33 25.83 -13.91
CA ASN A 460 -48.83 24.90 -12.91
C ASN A 460 -47.35 25.18 -12.63
N TYR A 461 -46.93 25.00 -11.38
CA TYR A 461 -45.53 25.18 -10.97
C TYR A 461 -45.08 24.03 -10.04
N PRO A 462 -43.90 23.44 -10.28
CA PRO A 462 -43.01 23.68 -11.42
C PRO A 462 -43.60 23.21 -12.77
N ASN A 463 -43.05 23.69 -13.90
CA ASN A 463 -43.37 23.22 -15.26
C ASN A 463 -42.19 23.55 -16.22
N PRO A 464 -41.43 22.57 -16.73
CA PRO A 464 -41.60 21.12 -16.54
C PRO A 464 -41.47 20.66 -15.07
N PHE A 465 -42.08 19.52 -14.72
CA PHE A 465 -42.08 19.00 -13.34
C PHE A 465 -41.75 17.50 -13.26
N ASN A 466 -41.21 17.05 -12.12
CA ASN A 466 -40.87 15.67 -11.82
C ASN A 466 -41.04 15.34 -10.31
N PRO A 467 -41.90 14.39 -9.91
CA PRO A 467 -43.16 13.98 -10.55
C PRO A 467 -44.34 14.87 -10.13
N GLU A 468 -44.13 15.87 -9.27
CA GLU A 468 -45.20 16.64 -8.63
C GLU A 468 -45.29 18.11 -9.13
N THR A 469 -46.51 18.61 -9.31
CA THR A 469 -46.79 20.02 -9.64
C THR A 469 -48.04 20.53 -8.95
N THR A 470 -48.06 21.82 -8.64
CA THR A 470 -49.22 22.49 -8.06
C THR A 470 -50.00 23.27 -9.11
N ILE A 471 -51.29 22.96 -9.24
CA ILE A 471 -52.27 23.69 -10.07
C ILE A 471 -53.02 24.67 -9.17
N SER A 472 -52.85 25.96 -9.39
CA SER A 472 -53.56 27.02 -8.65
C SER A 472 -54.69 27.64 -9.47
N TYR A 473 -55.83 27.91 -8.84
CA TYR A 473 -56.96 28.58 -9.47
C TYR A 473 -57.76 29.45 -8.49
N ASP A 474 -58.38 30.48 -9.03
CA ASP A 474 -59.17 31.47 -8.30
C ASP A 474 -60.67 31.30 -8.65
N LEU A 475 -61.54 31.36 -7.64
CA LEU A 475 -63.00 31.40 -7.79
C LEU A 475 -63.54 32.74 -7.27
N SER A 476 -64.29 33.45 -8.11
CA SER A 476 -64.87 34.75 -7.74
C SER A 476 -66.22 34.67 -7.04
N GLY A 477 -66.83 33.50 -7.01
CA GLY A 477 -68.13 33.24 -6.43
C GLY A 477 -68.25 31.76 -6.03
N GLU A 478 -69.25 31.44 -5.21
CA GLU A 478 -69.61 30.05 -4.96
C GLU A 478 -70.03 29.37 -6.27
N SER A 479 -69.39 28.25 -6.59
CA SER A 479 -69.59 27.54 -7.84
C SER A 479 -69.25 26.06 -7.73
N VAL A 480 -69.79 25.25 -8.65
CA VAL A 480 -69.44 23.83 -8.78
C VAL A 480 -68.20 23.72 -9.64
N VAL A 481 -67.13 23.17 -9.08
CA VAL A 481 -65.81 23.08 -9.70
C VAL A 481 -65.52 21.66 -10.16
N THR A 482 -65.00 21.54 -11.38
CA THR A 482 -64.38 20.32 -11.90
C THR A 482 -63.00 20.67 -12.46
N LEU A 483 -61.96 20.00 -11.95
CA LEU A 483 -60.59 20.11 -12.43
C LEU A 483 -60.14 18.75 -12.96
N THR A 484 -59.88 18.68 -14.26
CA THR A 484 -59.56 17.42 -14.95
C THR A 484 -58.27 17.54 -15.75
N ILE A 485 -57.45 16.51 -15.69
CA ILE A 485 -56.20 16.35 -16.43
C ILE A 485 -56.43 15.41 -17.61
N TYR A 486 -55.89 15.79 -18.76
CA TYR A 486 -55.99 15.10 -20.04
C TYR A 486 -54.61 14.87 -20.64
N ASP A 487 -54.48 13.80 -21.43
CA ASP A 487 -53.33 13.61 -22.31
C ASP A 487 -53.46 14.45 -23.61
N ILE A 488 -52.53 14.24 -24.54
CA ILE A 488 -52.55 14.90 -25.85
C ILE A 488 -53.68 14.41 -26.78
N SER A 489 -54.24 13.22 -26.53
CA SER A 489 -55.37 12.67 -27.30
C SER A 489 -56.72 13.18 -26.81
N GLY A 490 -56.76 13.86 -25.66
CA GLY A 490 -57.97 14.32 -25.00
C GLY A 490 -58.60 13.26 -24.08
N GLN A 491 -57.90 12.16 -23.82
CA GLN A 491 -58.29 11.17 -22.83
C GLN A 491 -58.14 11.75 -21.42
N VAL A 492 -59.14 11.55 -20.57
CA VAL A 492 -59.06 11.90 -19.14
C VAL A 492 -58.05 11.00 -18.46
N ILE A 493 -57.04 11.61 -17.85
CA ILE A 493 -56.01 10.94 -17.07
C ILE A 493 -56.38 10.92 -15.59
N ARG A 494 -56.84 12.06 -15.06
CA ARG A 494 -57.26 12.17 -13.66
C ARG A 494 -58.21 13.33 -13.44
N THR A 495 -59.29 13.08 -12.72
CA THR A 495 -60.17 14.14 -12.19
C THR A 495 -59.72 14.51 -10.78
N MET A 496 -59.10 15.69 -10.62
CA MET A 496 -58.54 16.17 -9.34
C MET A 496 -59.61 16.75 -8.42
N VAL A 497 -60.65 17.38 -9.00
CA VAL A 497 -61.84 17.86 -8.32
C VAL A 497 -63.03 17.50 -9.20
N ASN A 498 -64.06 16.87 -8.64
CA ASN A 498 -65.20 16.37 -9.42
C ASN A 498 -66.52 16.94 -8.90
N ASN A 499 -67.10 17.90 -9.63
CA ASN A 499 -68.39 18.52 -9.34
C ASN A 499 -68.56 18.94 -7.86
N GLN A 500 -67.52 19.56 -7.30
CA GLN A 500 -67.52 19.97 -5.90
C GLN A 500 -68.02 21.41 -5.76
N ALA A 501 -69.00 21.66 -4.89
CA ALA A 501 -69.42 23.02 -4.54
C ALA A 501 -68.33 23.68 -3.67
N MET A 502 -67.78 24.80 -4.13
CA MET A 502 -66.69 25.51 -3.48
C MET A 502 -67.02 27.00 -3.40
N SER A 503 -66.79 27.63 -2.24
CA SER A 503 -67.01 29.07 -2.04
C SER A 503 -65.99 29.90 -2.82
N ALA A 504 -66.24 31.21 -2.97
CA ALA A 504 -65.24 32.11 -3.53
C ALA A 504 -63.91 32.04 -2.75
N GLY A 505 -62.78 32.06 -3.44
CA GLY A 505 -61.47 31.89 -2.82
C GLY A 505 -60.40 31.41 -3.79
N GLN A 506 -59.19 31.26 -3.28
CA GLN A 506 -58.05 30.74 -4.02
C GLN A 506 -57.80 29.29 -3.60
N TYR A 507 -57.53 28.42 -4.58
CA TYR A 507 -57.41 26.98 -4.37
C TYR A 507 -56.17 26.43 -5.06
N LYS A 508 -55.64 25.36 -4.48
CA LYS A 508 -54.47 24.62 -4.98
C LYS A 508 -54.80 23.13 -5.04
N SER A 509 -54.44 22.48 -6.13
CA SER A 509 -54.51 21.02 -6.28
C SER A 509 -53.16 20.50 -6.74
N VAL A 510 -52.65 19.49 -6.06
CA VAL A 510 -51.33 18.89 -6.33
C VAL A 510 -51.52 17.64 -7.18
N TRP A 511 -50.86 17.58 -8.35
CA TRP A 511 -50.81 16.37 -9.17
C TRP A 511 -49.43 15.73 -9.11
N ASP A 512 -49.40 14.43 -8.83
CA ASP A 512 -48.22 13.58 -8.64
C ASP A 512 -47.83 12.78 -9.90
N GLY A 513 -48.41 13.12 -11.05
CA GLY A 513 -48.16 12.42 -12.32
C GLY A 513 -48.74 11.00 -12.37
N ARG A 514 -49.80 10.71 -11.61
CA ARG A 514 -50.54 9.43 -11.67
C ARG A 514 -51.94 9.58 -12.25
N ASP A 515 -52.45 8.52 -12.87
CA ASP A 515 -53.83 8.39 -13.36
C ASP A 515 -54.84 8.08 -12.23
N GLU A 516 -56.13 7.91 -12.58
CA GLU A 516 -57.18 7.55 -11.61
C GLU A 516 -56.98 6.20 -10.91
N SER A 517 -56.20 5.28 -11.50
CA SER A 517 -55.85 4.00 -10.90
C SER A 517 -54.60 4.08 -10.00
N GLY A 518 -54.01 5.27 -9.85
CA GLY A 518 -52.78 5.49 -9.09
C GLY A 518 -51.52 5.05 -9.83
N ILE A 519 -51.61 4.73 -11.12
CA ILE A 519 -50.48 4.32 -11.95
C ILE A 519 -49.79 5.55 -12.53
N LYS A 520 -48.46 5.56 -12.51
CA LYS A 520 -47.67 6.65 -13.10
C LYS A 520 -47.95 6.73 -14.61
N VAL A 521 -48.19 7.94 -15.10
CA VAL A 521 -48.34 8.19 -16.54
C VAL A 521 -47.00 8.53 -17.18
N ALA A 522 -46.87 8.31 -18.49
CA ALA A 522 -45.62 8.51 -19.20
C ALA A 522 -45.18 9.99 -19.23
N SER A 523 -43.89 10.23 -19.34
CA SER A 523 -43.34 11.57 -19.60
C SER A 523 -43.90 12.15 -20.89
N GLY A 524 -44.29 13.43 -20.87
CA GLY A 524 -44.98 14.02 -22.00
C GLY A 524 -45.75 15.29 -21.70
N VAL A 525 -46.52 15.74 -22.69
CA VAL A 525 -47.36 16.92 -22.60
C VAL A 525 -48.76 16.52 -22.16
N TYR A 526 -49.25 17.19 -21.11
CA TYR A 526 -50.59 17.04 -20.58
C TYR A 526 -51.30 18.39 -20.57
N PHE A 527 -52.63 18.34 -20.52
CA PHE A 527 -53.47 19.51 -20.39
C PHE A 527 -54.34 19.38 -19.16
N TYR A 528 -54.55 20.47 -18.43
CA TYR A 528 -55.52 20.50 -17.34
C TYR A 528 -56.56 21.58 -17.61
N GLN A 529 -57.81 21.26 -17.27
CA GLN A 529 -58.97 22.11 -17.49
C GLN A 529 -59.68 22.37 -16.17
N LEU A 530 -59.92 23.64 -15.88
CA LEU A 530 -60.85 24.06 -14.84
C LEU A 530 -62.19 24.40 -15.48
N HIS A 531 -63.27 23.83 -14.97
CA HIS A 531 -64.64 24.15 -15.31
C HIS A 531 -65.38 24.59 -14.04
N THR A 532 -65.91 25.81 -14.05
CA THR A 532 -66.71 26.37 -12.95
C THR A 532 -67.78 27.32 -13.50
N GLY A 533 -69.05 26.93 -13.35
CA GLY A 533 -70.17 27.65 -13.97
C GLY A 533 -69.95 27.83 -15.49
N ASP A 534 -69.98 29.07 -15.97
CA ASP A 534 -69.72 29.40 -17.38
C ASP A 534 -68.21 29.55 -17.71
N PHE A 535 -67.32 29.47 -16.72
CA PHE A 535 -65.88 29.64 -16.92
C PHE A 535 -65.21 28.30 -17.22
N VAL A 536 -64.59 28.21 -18.39
CA VAL A 536 -63.73 27.07 -18.81
C VAL A 536 -62.36 27.61 -19.19
N ALA A 537 -61.31 27.14 -18.52
CA ALA A 537 -59.93 27.45 -18.87
C ALA A 537 -59.09 26.18 -18.98
N LYS A 538 -58.22 26.11 -19.99
CA LYS A 538 -57.27 25.01 -20.20
C LYS A 538 -55.84 25.53 -20.23
N LYS A 539 -54.90 24.77 -19.66
CA LYS A 539 -53.47 25.07 -19.71
C LYS A 539 -52.65 23.80 -19.96
N LYS A 540 -51.43 23.99 -20.45
CA LYS A 540 -50.48 22.94 -20.84
C LYS A 540 -49.41 22.76 -19.77
N MET A 541 -49.09 21.52 -19.45
CA MET A 541 -48.00 21.12 -18.56
C MET A 541 -47.12 20.04 -19.18
N THR A 542 -45.85 20.01 -18.79
CA THR A 542 -44.87 19.03 -19.26
C THR A 542 -44.36 18.22 -18.06
N LEU A 543 -44.60 16.92 -18.09
CA LEU A 543 -44.14 15.96 -17.09
C LEU A 543 -42.84 15.30 -17.55
N LEU A 544 -41.85 15.27 -16.65
CA LEU A 544 -40.59 14.54 -16.79
C LEU A 544 -40.55 13.48 -15.69
N GLN A 545 -40.85 12.22 -16.01
CA GLN A 545 -40.67 11.06 -15.12
C GLN A 545 -39.67 10.05 -15.66
#